data_AF-A0A966DZB3-F1
#
_entry.id   AF-A0A966DZB3-F1
#
_cell.length_a   1.000
_cell.length_b   1.000
_cell.length_c   1.000
_cell.angle_alpha   90.00
_cell.angle_beta   90.00
_cell.angle_gamma   90.00
#
_symmetry.space_group_name_H-M   'P 1'
#
loop_
_entity.id
_entity.type
_entity.pdbx_description
1 polymer ?
#
loop_
_entity_poly.entity_id
_entity_poly.type
_entity_poly.pdbx_seq_one_letter_code
_entity_poly.pdbx_strand_id
1 'polypeptide(L)'
;MMGLLTRTGLLFFYCLVSAGSWAAGASIDAKTFGCIRDMTPVRGFFVSNLQGDLEGTLAAANAGTGRYPEGSVIQLVPTEVMVKHKEGFSPATKDWEQRNQCPWFC
;
A
#
# COMPACT_ATOMS: atom_id res chain seq x y z
N MET A 1 -8.48 -12.48 -56.32
CA MET A 1 -7.82 -13.70 -55.79
C MET A 1 -6.86 -13.21 -54.68
N MET A 2 -7.40 -12.83 -53.51
CA MET A 2 -7.30 -13.61 -52.26
C MET A 2 -5.86 -14.13 -52.05
N GLY A 3 -4.98 -13.43 -51.34
CA GLY A 3 -5.06 -13.22 -49.89
C GLY A 3 -4.13 -14.23 -49.21
N LEU A 4 -2.82 -14.01 -49.30
CA LEU A 4 -1.81 -14.87 -48.66
C LEU A 4 -1.77 -14.54 -47.15
N LEU A 5 -2.47 -15.38 -46.39
CA LEU A 5 -2.40 -15.47 -44.94
C LEU A 5 -1.07 -16.13 -44.54
N THR A 6 -0.09 -15.33 -44.11
CA THR A 6 1.10 -15.87 -43.43
C THR A 6 1.12 -15.35 -41.99
N ARG A 7 1.10 -16.33 -41.08
CA ARG A 7 0.89 -16.23 -39.63
C ARG A 7 2.11 -15.63 -38.93
N THR A 8 2.27 -14.31 -38.95
CA THR A 8 3.28 -13.63 -38.11
C THR A 8 2.62 -13.06 -36.86
N GLY A 9 2.70 -13.86 -35.80
CA GLY A 9 2.94 -13.33 -34.46
C GLY A 9 1.82 -12.51 -33.84
N LEU A 10 0.62 -13.08 -33.77
CA LEU A 10 -0.41 -12.69 -32.81
C LEU A 10 0.05 -13.09 -31.38
N LEU A 11 1.13 -12.47 -30.89
CA LEU A 11 1.63 -12.58 -29.51
C LEU A 11 2.05 -11.19 -28.98
N PHE A 12 1.34 -10.13 -29.39
CA PHE A 12 1.14 -8.96 -28.52
C PHE A 12 -0.01 -9.26 -27.55
N PHE A 13 0.05 -10.45 -26.94
CA PHE A 13 -0.89 -10.93 -25.96
C PHE A 13 -0.42 -10.41 -24.60
N TYR A 14 -1.11 -9.37 -24.13
CA TYR A 14 -1.44 -9.24 -22.72
C TYR A 14 -0.24 -9.11 -21.76
N CYS A 15 0.41 -7.95 -21.77
CA CYS A 15 0.88 -7.39 -20.51
C CYS A 15 0.00 -6.21 -20.14
N LEU A 16 -1.29 -6.51 -19.93
CA LEU A 16 -2.09 -5.74 -18.98
C LEU A 16 -1.46 -6.05 -17.61
N VAL A 17 -0.45 -5.26 -17.25
CA VAL A 17 -0.06 -5.13 -15.86
C VAL A 17 -1.29 -4.58 -15.17
N SER A 18 -2.05 -5.46 -14.53
CA SER A 18 -3.00 -5.07 -13.51
C SER A 18 -2.19 -4.45 -12.39
N ALA A 19 -1.92 -3.14 -12.49
CA ALA A 19 -1.63 -2.33 -11.33
C ALA A 19 -2.87 -2.49 -10.45
N GLY A 20 -2.77 -3.38 -9.47
CA GLY A 20 -3.76 -3.52 -8.41
C GLY A 20 -3.73 -2.28 -7.54
N SER A 21 -4.10 -1.13 -8.11
CA SER A 21 -4.51 0.03 -7.32
C SER A 21 -5.79 -0.38 -6.63
N TRP A 22 -5.75 -0.57 -5.32
CA TRP A 22 -6.99 -0.71 -4.58
C TRP A 22 -7.81 0.55 -4.85
N ALA A 23 -9.03 0.38 -5.37
CA ALA A 23 -9.91 1.49 -5.66
C ALA A 23 -10.03 2.38 -4.41
N ALA A 24 -10.00 3.70 -4.60
CA ALA A 24 -10.26 4.65 -3.53
C ALA A 24 -11.62 4.30 -2.90
N GLY A 25 -11.59 3.73 -1.69
CA GLY A 25 -12.76 3.17 -1.02
C GLY A 25 -12.70 1.68 -0.69
N ALA A 26 -11.58 0.99 -0.93
CA ALA A 26 -11.37 -0.34 -0.36
C ALA A 26 -11.51 -0.27 1.17
N SER A 27 -12.49 -0.99 1.72
CA SER A 27 -12.70 -1.07 3.16
C SER A 27 -11.48 -1.75 3.79
N ILE A 28 -10.67 -0.96 4.49
CA ILE A 28 -9.62 -1.52 5.33
C ILE A 28 -10.32 -2.29 6.45
N ASP A 29 -10.02 -3.57 6.59
CA ASP A 29 -10.54 -4.41 7.66
C ASP A 29 -9.38 -5.13 8.39
N ALA A 30 -9.71 -5.92 9.41
CA ALA A 30 -8.72 -6.62 10.21
C ALA A 30 -7.86 -7.62 9.39
N LYS A 31 -8.40 -8.15 8.29
CA LYS A 31 -7.75 -9.10 7.38
C LYS A 31 -6.81 -8.41 6.39
N THR A 32 -6.91 -7.09 6.24
CA THR A 32 -5.97 -6.29 5.42
C THR A 32 -4.55 -6.32 5.97
N PHE A 33 -4.41 -6.46 7.29
CA PHE A 33 -3.12 -6.48 7.94
C PHE A 33 -2.59 -7.91 8.07
N GLY A 34 -1.28 -8.04 8.23
CA GLY A 34 -0.59 -9.25 8.69
C GLY A 34 0.18 -8.94 9.98
N CYS A 35 1.16 -9.78 10.34
CA CYS A 35 1.99 -9.55 11.52
C CYS A 35 2.72 -8.21 11.50
N ILE A 36 2.62 -7.44 12.58
CA ILE A 36 3.34 -6.16 12.71
C ILE A 36 4.85 -6.38 12.61
N ARG A 37 5.35 -7.51 13.11
CA ARG A 37 6.79 -7.84 13.09
C ARG A 37 7.31 -8.28 11.73
N ASP A 38 6.42 -8.59 10.79
CA ASP A 38 6.80 -8.90 9.41
C ASP A 38 6.96 -7.62 8.57
N MET A 39 6.55 -6.46 9.10
CA MET A 39 6.79 -5.17 8.49
C MET A 39 8.24 -4.72 8.65
N THR A 40 8.64 -3.67 7.92
CA THR A 40 10.03 -3.20 7.93
C THR A 40 10.30 -2.35 9.17
N PRO A 41 11.30 -2.68 10.01
CA PRO A 41 11.65 -1.86 11.16
C PRO A 41 12.36 -0.57 10.72
N VAL A 42 11.92 0.56 11.27
CA VAL A 42 12.53 1.88 11.10
C VAL A 42 12.61 2.54 12.46
N ARG A 43 13.82 2.87 12.92
CA ARG A 43 14.06 3.71 14.11
C ARG A 43 13.24 3.34 15.38
N GLY A 44 12.93 2.06 15.58
CA GLY A 44 12.20 1.57 16.77
C GLY A 44 10.69 1.37 16.59
N PHE A 45 10.16 1.54 15.38
CA PHE A 45 8.78 1.18 15.02
C PHE A 45 8.76 0.40 13.70
N PHE A 46 7.63 -0.17 13.33
CA PHE A 46 7.47 -0.93 12.09
C PHE A 46 6.65 -0.17 11.03
N VAL A 47 7.02 -0.33 9.75
CA VAL A 47 6.35 0.31 8.61
C VAL A 47 6.10 -0.64 7.44
N SER A 48 5.01 -0.40 6.71
CA SER A 48 4.67 -1.08 5.45
C SER A 48 3.90 -0.13 4.52
N ASN A 49 3.49 -0.60 3.35
CA ASN A 49 2.61 0.15 2.46
C ASN A 49 1.61 -0.79 1.75
N LEU A 50 0.30 -0.52 1.88
CA LEU A 50 -0.77 -1.32 1.29
C LEU A 50 -0.92 -1.16 -0.23
N GLN A 51 -0.34 -0.10 -0.81
CA GLN A 51 -0.36 0.21 -2.25
C GLN A 51 0.96 -0.14 -2.95
N GLY A 52 1.93 -0.70 -2.22
CA GLY A 52 3.20 -1.17 -2.76
C GLY A 52 4.33 -0.12 -2.79
N ASP A 53 4.07 1.13 -2.42
CA ASP A 53 5.11 2.17 -2.30
C ASP A 53 5.84 2.09 -0.95
N LEU A 54 6.49 0.95 -0.69
CA LEU A 54 7.27 0.76 0.53
C LEU A 54 8.48 1.70 0.57
N GLU A 55 9.14 1.93 -0.56
CA GLU A 55 10.32 2.79 -0.64
C GLU A 55 10.00 4.23 -0.25
N GLY A 56 8.91 4.81 -0.76
CA GLY A 56 8.45 6.14 -0.38
C GLY A 56 8.09 6.25 1.11
N THR A 57 7.42 5.22 1.66
CA THR A 57 7.13 5.14 3.10
C THR A 57 8.41 5.09 3.92
N LEU A 58 9.41 4.30 3.51
CA LEU A 58 10.69 4.19 4.20
C LEU A 58 11.49 5.50 4.13
N ALA A 59 11.50 6.19 2.98
CA ALA A 59 12.18 7.47 2.84
C ALA A 59 11.59 8.51 3.80
N ALA A 60 10.26 8.62 3.87
CA ALA A 60 9.57 9.52 4.79
C ALA A 60 9.82 9.15 6.27
N ALA A 61 9.75 7.85 6.60
CA ALA A 61 9.98 7.36 7.96
C ALA A 61 11.42 7.60 8.44
N ASN A 62 12.41 7.38 7.57
CA ASN A 62 13.81 7.62 7.91
C ASN A 62 14.13 9.11 8.04
N ALA A 63 13.58 9.95 7.17
CA ALA A 63 13.74 11.41 7.24
C ALA A 63 13.11 12.01 8.51
N GLY A 64 12.10 11.35 9.08
CA GLY A 64 11.33 11.87 10.23
C GLY A 64 10.52 13.13 9.92
N THR A 65 10.52 13.57 8.66
CA THR A 65 9.84 14.75 8.14
C THR A 65 9.36 14.45 6.72
N GLY A 66 8.42 15.24 6.21
CA GLY A 66 7.85 15.06 4.88
C GLY A 66 6.46 14.40 4.89
N ARG A 67 5.98 14.03 3.71
CA ARG A 67 4.64 13.48 3.50
C ARG A 67 4.75 11.99 3.20
N TYR A 68 4.02 11.20 3.99
CA TYR A 68 3.86 9.78 3.72
C TYR A 68 3.00 9.57 2.47
N PRO A 69 3.40 8.67 1.55
CA PRO A 69 2.57 8.31 0.41
C PRO A 69 1.29 7.60 0.87
N GLU A 70 0.29 7.60 -0.01
CA GLU A 70 -0.94 6.84 0.18
C GLU A 70 -0.62 5.35 0.41
N GLY A 71 -1.41 4.70 1.26
CA GLY A 71 -1.21 3.30 1.64
C GLY A 71 -0.16 3.08 2.73
N SER A 72 0.60 4.11 3.14
CA SER A 72 1.58 3.96 4.23
C SER A 72 0.93 3.42 5.50
N VAL A 73 1.55 2.41 6.09
CA VAL A 73 1.17 1.84 7.39
C VAL A 73 2.32 2.09 8.36
N ILE A 74 2.03 2.72 9.49
CA ILE A 74 3.01 2.96 10.55
C ILE A 74 2.50 2.40 11.87
N GLN A 75 3.36 1.76 12.63
CA GLN A 75 3.04 1.36 14.00
C GLN A 75 2.98 2.60 14.90
N LEU A 76 1.87 2.77 15.64
CA LEU A 76 1.71 3.87 16.61
C LEU A 76 2.07 3.40 18.02
N VAL A 77 1.47 2.29 18.44
CA VAL A 77 1.78 1.54 19.66
C VAL A 77 1.85 0.06 19.29
N PRO A 78 2.33 -0.85 20.16
CA PRO A 78 2.44 -2.26 19.81
C PRO A 78 1.16 -2.84 19.17
N THR A 79 -0.02 -2.37 19.63
CA THR A 79 -1.34 -2.89 19.24
C THR A 79 -2.01 -2.19 18.08
N GLU A 80 -1.42 -1.11 17.58
CA GLU A 80 -2.13 -0.21 16.69
C GLU A 80 -1.25 0.28 15.57
N VAL A 81 -1.87 0.43 14.42
CA VAL A 81 -1.26 1.07 13.26
C VAL A 81 -2.08 2.27 12.84
N MET A 82 -1.41 3.21 12.20
CA MET A 82 -2.07 4.25 11.43
C MET A 82 -1.88 3.95 9.94
N VAL A 83 -2.94 4.14 9.17
CA VAL A 83 -2.91 4.01 7.71
C VAL A 83 -3.14 5.36 7.07
N LYS A 84 -2.29 5.69 6.09
CA LYS A 84 -2.38 6.89 5.28
C LYS A 84 -3.34 6.67 4.11
N HIS A 85 -4.46 7.37 4.11
CA HIS A 85 -5.39 7.41 3.00
C HIS A 85 -5.01 8.47 1.97
N LYS A 86 -5.75 8.46 0.86
CA LYS A 86 -5.69 9.48 -0.18
C LYS A 86 -5.90 10.87 0.40
N GLU A 87 -5.25 11.86 -0.20
CA GLU A 87 -5.48 13.27 0.12
C GLU A 87 -6.96 13.65 0.02
N GLY A 88 -7.46 14.27 1.09
CA GLY A 88 -8.86 14.69 1.22
C GLY A 88 -9.76 13.67 1.92
N PHE A 89 -9.23 12.52 2.34
CA PHE A 89 -9.98 11.53 3.13
C PHE A 89 -10.47 12.10 4.46
N SER A 90 -9.59 12.80 5.18
CA SER A 90 -9.94 13.42 6.46
C SER A 90 -9.08 14.64 6.73
N PRO A 91 -9.60 15.87 6.55
CA PRO A 91 -8.88 17.09 6.89
C PRO A 91 -8.47 17.14 8.35
N ALA A 92 -9.30 16.59 9.25
CA ALA A 92 -9.09 16.62 10.69
C ALA A 92 -7.86 15.79 11.12
N THR A 93 -7.66 14.63 10.49
CA THR A 93 -6.55 13.72 10.82
C THR A 93 -5.41 13.81 9.82
N LYS A 94 -5.46 14.75 8.87
CA LYS A 94 -4.56 14.82 7.73
C LYS A 94 -4.50 13.46 7.01
N ASP A 95 -5.66 12.89 6.70
CA ASP A 95 -5.84 11.63 5.97
C ASP A 95 -5.35 10.37 6.68
N TRP A 96 -5.08 10.43 7.99
CA TRP A 96 -4.70 9.25 8.76
C TRP A 96 -5.92 8.58 9.41
N GLU A 97 -5.96 7.25 9.36
CA GLU A 97 -6.91 6.42 10.10
C GLU A 97 -6.16 5.53 11.10
N GLN A 98 -6.59 5.52 12.36
CA GLN A 98 -6.06 4.64 13.40
C GLN A 98 -6.82 3.32 13.43
N ARG A 99 -6.08 2.21 13.54
CA ARG A 99 -6.63 0.85 13.61
C ARG A 99 -6.15 0.17 14.87
N ASN A 100 -7.07 -0.09 15.78
CA ASN A 100 -6.80 -0.62 17.13
C ASN A 100 -6.97 -2.14 17.29
N GLN A 101 -7.07 -2.85 16.18
CA GLN A 101 -7.27 -4.30 16.14
C GLN A 101 -6.60 -4.87 14.89
N CYS A 102 -5.28 -4.77 14.78
CA CYS A 102 -4.57 -5.67 13.87
C CYS A 102 -4.59 -7.05 14.55
N PRO A 103 -5.22 -8.09 13.97
CA PRO A 103 -5.26 -9.47 14.52
C PRO A 103 -3.90 -10.14 14.78
N TRP A 104 -2.81 -9.39 14.72
CA TRP A 104 -1.51 -9.88 14.29
C TRP A 104 -0.39 -9.39 15.19
N PHE A 105 -0.68 -9.32 16.49
CA PHE A 105 0.37 -9.47 17.46
C PHE A 105 0.99 -10.84 17.36
N CYS A 106 2.02 -10.91 16.55
CA CYS A 106 3.23 -11.63 16.88
C CYS A 106 4.23 -10.60 17.43
#